data_AF-A0A226I6I3-F1
#
_entry.id   AF-A0A226I6I3-F1
#
_cell.length_a   1.000
_cell.length_b   1.000
_cell.length_c   1.000
_cell.angle_alpha   90.00
_cell.angle_beta   90.00
_cell.angle_gamma   90.00
#
_symmetry.space_group_name_H-M   'P 1'
#
loop_
_entity.id
_entity.type
_entity.pdbx_description
1 polymer ?
#
loop_
_entity_poly.entity_id
_entity_poly.type
_entity_poly.pdbx_seq_one_letter_code
_entity_poly.pdbx_strand_id
1 'polypeptide(L)'
;MKTLIALSIPKFSLLAFLFKKPIFIVPVVPVIAVTKLVVSFEGMCWLLFWTFLADLASGLLASYFDWKKSDHQERWFFGKGEGFSSEKAKKMVVKAIVYLGLPLILIQLQQILFLKNFKYSRLSDAEFEWATIALMGFFFIEMFSIFHENLPRCGFNLWQILKKIFGVYKDVKKELKED
;
A
#
# COMPACT_ATOMS: atom_id res chain seq x y z
N MET A 1 28.70 16.44 -11.55
CA MET A 1 28.08 15.13 -11.85
C MET A 1 26.57 15.24 -11.70
N LYS A 2 25.89 15.63 -12.78
CA LYS A 2 24.43 15.69 -12.88
C LYS A 2 24.02 14.69 -13.97
N THR A 3 23.81 13.45 -13.57
CA THR A 3 23.16 12.41 -14.39
C THR A 3 22.44 11.47 -13.43
N LEU A 4 21.55 12.04 -12.62
CA LEU A 4 20.51 11.26 -11.97
C LEU A 4 19.49 10.91 -13.05
N ILE A 5 19.67 9.70 -13.58
CA ILE A 5 18.72 8.85 -14.29
C ILE A 5 17.30 9.47 -14.33
N ALA A 6 17.05 10.28 -15.37
CA ALA A 6 15.70 10.64 -15.78
C ALA A 6 15.15 9.47 -16.59
N LEU A 7 14.84 8.36 -15.93
CA LEU A 7 14.08 7.26 -16.53
C LEU A 7 12.63 7.75 -16.65
N SER A 8 12.36 8.51 -17.71
CA SER A 8 11.03 8.79 -18.23
C SER A 8 10.45 7.46 -18.73
N ILE A 9 10.06 6.58 -17.81
CA ILE A 9 9.34 5.37 -18.18
C ILE A 9 8.03 5.86 -18.82
N PRO A 10 7.76 5.56 -20.11
CA PRO A 10 6.54 6.01 -20.75
C PRO A 10 5.37 5.48 -19.93
N LYS A 11 4.49 6.38 -19.48
CA LYS A 11 3.36 6.05 -18.60
C LYS A 11 2.54 4.87 -19.13
N PHE A 12 2.42 4.76 -20.45
CA PHE A 12 1.76 3.67 -21.16
C PHE A 12 2.51 2.33 -21.12
N SER A 13 3.85 2.32 -21.17
CA SER A 13 4.65 1.09 -21.04
C SER A 13 4.60 0.53 -19.62
N LEU A 14 4.59 1.41 -18.61
CA LEU A 14 4.38 1.02 -17.22
C LEU A 14 2.99 0.43 -17.03
N LEU A 15 1.95 1.11 -17.52
CA LEU A 15 0.56 0.61 -17.51
C LEU A 15 0.44 -0.75 -18.21
N ALA A 16 1.03 -0.91 -19.39
CA ALA A 16 1.01 -2.17 -20.14
C ALA A 16 1.77 -3.30 -19.42
N PHE A 17 2.86 -2.99 -18.73
CA PHE A 17 3.60 -3.95 -17.91
C PHE A 17 2.78 -4.36 -16.66
N LEU A 18 2.07 -3.41 -16.06
CA LEU A 18 1.15 -3.64 -14.94
C LEU A 18 -0.06 -4.50 -15.33
N PHE A 19 -0.62 -4.32 -16.54
CA PHE A 19 -1.68 -5.20 -17.06
C PHE A 19 -1.19 -6.63 -17.36
N LYS A 20 0.05 -6.79 -17.83
CA LYS A 20 0.63 -8.12 -18.10
C LYS A 20 0.99 -8.88 -16.84
N LYS A 21 1.30 -8.19 -15.74
CA LYS A 21 1.66 -8.81 -14.45
C LYS A 21 1.05 -8.00 -13.30
N PRO A 22 -0.24 -8.22 -12.98
CA PRO A 22 -0.99 -7.42 -11.99
C PRO A 22 -0.39 -7.49 -10.58
N ILE A 23 0.39 -8.53 -10.27
CA ILE A 23 1.19 -8.65 -9.04
C ILE A 23 2.15 -7.48 -8.82
N PHE A 24 2.65 -6.82 -9.88
CA PHE A 24 3.52 -5.66 -9.76
C PHE A 24 2.77 -4.34 -9.56
N ILE A 25 1.43 -4.30 -9.67
CA ILE A 25 0.62 -3.11 -9.35
C ILE A 25 0.76 -2.76 -7.88
N VAL A 26 0.75 -3.80 -7.04
CA VAL A 26 0.78 -3.66 -5.59
C VAL A 26 2.01 -2.87 -5.11
N PRO A 27 3.27 -3.20 -5.49
CA PRO A 27 4.45 -2.42 -5.12
C PRO A 27 4.64 -1.11 -5.90
N VAL A 28 3.98 -0.90 -7.04
CA VAL A 28 4.24 0.27 -7.90
C VAL A 28 3.40 1.49 -7.50
N VAL A 29 2.15 1.30 -7.07
CA VAL A 29 1.28 2.40 -6.61
C VAL A 29 1.92 3.20 -5.45
N PRO A 30 2.54 2.57 -4.44
CA PRO A 30 3.22 3.26 -3.36
C PRO A 30 4.47 4.03 -3.80
N VAL A 31 5.21 3.49 -4.75
CA VAL A 31 6.45 4.13 -5.27
C VAL A 31 6.09 5.36 -6.11
N ILE A 32 5.03 5.29 -6.91
CA ILE A 32 4.53 6.45 -7.68
C ILE A 32 3.97 7.54 -6.75
N ALA A 33 3.29 7.11 -5.69
CA ALA A 33 2.79 7.99 -4.65
C ALA A 33 3.91 8.76 -3.91
N VAL A 34 4.99 8.07 -3.52
CA VAL A 34 6.12 8.67 -2.79
C VAL A 34 6.98 9.57 -3.68
N THR A 35 7.04 9.31 -4.99
CA THR A 35 7.91 10.06 -5.93
C THR A 35 7.29 11.35 -6.45
N LYS A 36 5.97 11.55 -6.34
CA LYS A 36 5.33 12.85 -6.58
C LYS A 36 5.32 13.67 -5.29
N LEU A 37 6.36 14.47 -5.15
CA LEU A 37 6.78 15.25 -3.97
C LEU A 37 5.87 16.44 -3.60
N VAL A 38 4.55 16.27 -3.67
CA VAL A 38 3.59 17.16 -3.00
C VAL A 38 2.53 16.28 -2.34
N VAL A 39 2.77 15.98 -1.06
CA VAL A 39 1.82 15.27 -0.21
C VAL A 39 0.73 16.28 0.18
N SER A 40 -0.35 16.34 -0.61
CA SER A 40 -1.54 17.11 -0.28
C SER A 40 -2.56 16.24 0.46
N PHE A 41 -3.44 16.86 1.24
CA PHE A 41 -4.55 16.17 1.90
C PHE A 41 -5.39 15.36 0.90
N GLU A 42 -5.80 15.99 -0.21
CA GLU A 42 -6.57 15.34 -1.28
C GLU A 42 -5.80 14.16 -1.90
N GLY A 43 -4.51 14.34 -2.16
CA GLY A 43 -3.64 13.29 -2.68
C GLY A 43 -3.58 12.09 -1.73
N MET A 44 -3.45 12.35 -0.42
CA MET A 44 -3.45 11.31 0.60
C MET A 44 -4.81 10.62 0.75
N CYS A 45 -5.93 11.33 0.60
CA CYS A 45 -7.26 10.74 0.57
C CYS A 45 -7.41 9.76 -0.59
N TRP A 46 -7.06 10.16 -1.81
CA TRP A 46 -7.12 9.29 -2.99
C TRP A 46 -6.21 8.07 -2.86
N LEU A 47 -5.00 8.30 -2.37
CA LEU A 47 -4.00 7.27 -2.17
C LEU A 47 -4.45 6.26 -1.11
N LEU A 48 -5.01 6.72 0.02
CA LEU A 48 -5.60 5.85 1.03
C LEU A 48 -6.81 5.09 0.47
N PHE A 49 -7.67 5.72 -0.31
CA PHE A 49 -8.81 5.07 -0.96
C PHE A 49 -8.37 3.90 -1.85
N TRP A 50 -7.41 4.14 -2.75
CA TRP A 50 -6.89 3.08 -3.62
C TRP A 50 -6.16 1.98 -2.84
N THR A 51 -5.42 2.35 -1.80
CA THR A 51 -4.69 1.37 -0.97
C THR A 51 -5.65 0.54 -0.13
N PHE A 52 -6.72 1.12 0.40
CA PHE A 52 -7.79 0.41 1.10
C PHE A 52 -8.51 -0.59 0.18
N LEU A 53 -8.80 -0.21 -1.06
CA LEU A 53 -9.35 -1.13 -2.06
C LEU A 53 -8.38 -2.27 -2.40
N ALA A 54 -7.08 -1.96 -2.50
CA ALA A 54 -6.05 -2.98 -2.70
C ALA A 54 -5.93 -3.92 -1.49
N ASP A 55 -6.02 -3.40 -0.25
CA ASP A 55 -6.06 -4.20 0.97
C ASP A 55 -7.26 -5.13 0.98
N LEU A 56 -8.46 -4.60 0.71
CA LEU A 56 -9.69 -5.37 0.58
C LEU A 56 -9.55 -6.51 -0.43
N ALA A 57 -9.08 -6.20 -1.65
CA ALA A 57 -8.89 -7.20 -2.69
C ALA A 57 -7.85 -8.25 -2.27
N SER A 58 -6.73 -7.82 -1.69
CA SER A 58 -5.67 -8.73 -1.24
C SER A 58 -6.12 -9.63 -0.08
N GLY A 59 -6.93 -9.11 0.84
CA GLY A 59 -7.50 -9.84 1.97
C GLY A 59 -8.58 -10.84 1.54
N LEU A 60 -9.42 -10.48 0.56
CA LEU A 60 -10.37 -11.41 -0.06
C LEU A 60 -9.64 -12.56 -0.77
N LEU A 61 -8.60 -12.24 -1.54
CA LEU A 61 -7.76 -13.24 -2.20
C LEU A 61 -7.07 -14.15 -1.17
N ALA A 62 -6.48 -13.58 -0.12
CA ALA A 62 -5.84 -14.34 0.95
C ALA A 62 -6.84 -15.32 1.59
N SER A 63 -8.02 -14.82 1.96
CA SER A 63 -9.07 -15.67 2.55
C SER A 63 -9.58 -16.74 1.59
N TYR A 64 -9.58 -16.48 0.28
CA TYR A 64 -9.91 -17.50 -0.72
C TYR A 64 -8.83 -18.57 -0.84
N PHE A 65 -7.55 -18.18 -0.84
CA PHE A 65 -6.44 -19.14 -0.86
C PHE A 65 -6.38 -19.98 0.41
N ASP A 66 -6.64 -19.39 1.58
CA ASP A 66 -6.71 -20.09 2.86
C ASP A 66 -7.88 -21.09 2.85
N TRP A 67 -9.07 -20.67 2.41
CA TRP A 67 -10.21 -21.57 2.23
C TRP A 67 -9.93 -22.70 1.23
N LYS A 68 -9.27 -22.41 0.10
CA LYS A 68 -8.88 -23.40 -0.90
C LYS A 68 -7.88 -24.43 -0.36
N LYS A 69 -7.06 -24.07 0.62
CA LYS A 69 -6.13 -24.99 1.31
C LYS A 69 -6.81 -25.80 2.41
N SER A 70 -7.93 -25.31 2.94
CA SER A 70 -8.73 -26.05 3.92
C SER A 70 -9.48 -27.21 3.25
N ASP A 71 -9.98 -28.16 4.03
CA ASP A 71 -10.79 -29.30 3.53
C ASP A 71 -12.16 -28.90 2.95
N HIS A 72 -12.37 -27.61 2.64
CA HIS A 72 -13.60 -27.04 2.07
C HIS A 72 -14.88 -27.44 2.84
N GLN A 73 -14.75 -27.74 4.13
CA GLN A 73 -15.86 -28.24 4.94
C GLN A 73 -17.03 -27.26 5.01
N GLU A 74 -16.77 -25.96 4.79
CA GLU A 74 -17.79 -24.91 4.79
C GLU A 74 -17.71 -24.01 3.55
N ARG A 75 -18.78 -23.23 3.33
CA ARG A 75 -18.84 -22.23 2.24
C ARG A 75 -17.80 -21.14 2.43
N TRP A 76 -17.24 -20.64 1.32
CA TRP A 76 -16.28 -19.54 1.35
C TRP A 76 -16.87 -18.24 1.93
N PHE A 77 -18.13 -17.90 1.60
CA PHE A 77 -18.82 -16.74 2.16
C PHE A 77 -19.66 -17.11 3.37
N PHE A 78 -19.52 -16.34 4.46
CA PHE A 78 -20.32 -16.42 5.68
C PHE A 78 -20.32 -17.80 6.36
N GLY A 79 -19.32 -18.64 6.06
CA GLY A 79 -18.98 -19.80 6.87
C GLY A 79 -18.38 -19.39 8.22
N LYS A 80 -18.40 -20.32 9.18
CA LYS A 80 -17.69 -20.27 10.45
C LYS A 80 -16.20 -20.66 10.31
N GLY A 81 -15.80 -21.25 9.19
CA GLY A 81 -14.42 -21.63 8.86
C GLY A 81 -13.53 -20.50 8.30
N GLU A 82 -12.42 -20.87 7.63
CA GLU A 82 -11.34 -19.95 7.19
C GLU A 82 -11.74 -18.95 6.07
N GLY A 83 -12.96 -19.04 5.55
CA GLY A 83 -13.51 -18.17 4.52
C GLY A 83 -13.79 -16.72 4.97
N PHE A 84 -14.47 -15.95 4.12
CA PHE A 84 -14.89 -14.59 4.40
C PHE A 84 -16.06 -14.58 5.39
N SER A 85 -15.76 -14.33 6.67
CA SER A 85 -16.74 -14.34 7.76
C SER A 85 -17.36 -12.96 8.02
N SER A 86 -18.49 -12.95 8.73
CA SER A 86 -19.14 -11.71 9.19
C SER A 86 -18.21 -10.84 10.06
N GLU A 87 -17.33 -11.46 10.85
CA GLU A 87 -16.36 -10.72 11.67
C GLU A 87 -15.32 -9.98 10.82
N LYS A 88 -14.83 -10.60 9.74
CA LYS A 88 -13.91 -9.95 8.79
C LYS A 88 -14.61 -8.75 8.12
N ALA A 89 -15.87 -8.91 7.71
CA ALA A 89 -16.67 -7.83 7.15
C ALA A 89 -16.89 -6.67 8.15
N LYS A 90 -17.21 -6.98 9.41
CA LYS A 90 -17.37 -5.96 10.47
C LYS A 90 -16.08 -5.18 10.69
N LYS A 91 -14.92 -5.85 10.75
CA LYS A 91 -13.61 -5.19 10.89
C LYS A 91 -13.32 -4.23 9.74
N MET A 92 -13.65 -4.60 8.50
CA MET A 92 -13.50 -3.70 7.35
C MET A 92 -14.40 -2.47 7.43
N VAL A 93 -15.65 -2.62 7.84
CA VAL A 93 -16.57 -1.49 8.01
C VAL A 93 -16.08 -0.54 9.10
N VAL A 94 -15.63 -1.07 10.24
CA VAL A 94 -15.03 -0.26 11.32
C VAL A 94 -13.79 0.47 10.81
N LYS A 95 -12.91 -0.20 10.06
CA LYS A 95 -11.73 0.41 9.44
C LYS A 95 -12.12 1.57 8.53
N ALA A 96 -13.10 1.38 7.65
CA ALA A 96 -13.61 2.44 6.76
C ALA A 96 -14.17 3.64 7.54
N ILE A 97 -14.95 3.40 8.59
CA ILE A 97 -15.49 4.47 9.45
C ILE A 97 -14.36 5.24 10.13
N VAL A 98 -13.35 4.57 10.66
CA VAL A 98 -12.19 5.22 11.30
C VAL A 98 -11.39 6.03 10.29
N TYR A 99 -11.17 5.50 9.08
CA TYR A 99 -10.38 6.17 8.05
C TYR A 99 -11.06 7.40 7.46
N LEU A 100 -12.39 7.45 7.48
CA LEU A 100 -13.16 8.63 7.08
C LEU A 100 -13.37 9.59 8.26
N GLY A 101 -13.70 9.06 9.44
CA GLY A 101 -14.09 9.85 10.60
C GLY A 101 -12.92 10.54 11.30
N LEU A 102 -11.80 9.84 11.51
CA LEU A 102 -10.67 10.41 12.26
C LEU A 102 -10.07 11.65 11.56
N PRO A 103 -9.82 11.66 10.23
CA PRO A 103 -9.32 12.86 9.56
C PRO A 103 -10.28 14.05 9.68
N LEU A 104 -11.60 13.82 9.59
CA LEU A 104 -12.61 14.88 9.74
C LEU A 104 -12.60 15.48 11.15
N ILE A 105 -12.51 14.63 12.18
CA ILE A 105 -12.40 15.07 13.58
C ILE A 105 -11.12 15.88 13.77
N LEU A 106 -9.99 15.44 13.19
CA LEU A 106 -8.72 16.15 13.29
C LEU A 106 -8.77 17.51 12.60
N ILE A 107 -9.41 17.63 11.43
CA ILE A 107 -9.63 18.93 10.76
C ILE A 107 -10.43 19.86 11.66
N GLN A 108 -11.56 19.38 12.21
CA GLN A 108 -12.42 20.20 13.07
C GLN A 108 -11.69 20.63 14.35
N LEU A 109 -10.98 19.71 15.01
CA LEU A 109 -10.18 20.04 16.20
C LEU A 109 -9.08 21.05 15.87
N GLN A 110 -8.41 20.90 14.72
CA GLN A 110 -7.38 21.81 14.29
C GLN A 110 -7.92 23.23 14.08
N GLN A 111 -9.13 23.34 13.51
CA GLN A 111 -9.84 24.61 13.32
C GLN A 111 -10.29 25.24 14.65
N ILE A 112 -10.89 24.46 15.55
CA ILE A 112 -11.37 24.93 16.86
C ILE A 112 -10.21 25.40 17.75
N LEU A 113 -9.10 24.67 17.73
CA LEU A 113 -7.94 24.92 18.59
C LEU A 113 -6.89 25.83 17.94
N PHE A 114 -7.15 26.33 16.72
CA PHE A 114 -6.21 27.15 15.93
C PHE A 114 -4.80 26.56 15.86
N LEU A 115 -4.71 25.23 15.73
CA LEU A 115 -3.44 24.53 15.69
C LEU A 115 -2.73 24.83 14.36
N LYS A 116 -1.44 25.16 14.46
CA LYS A 116 -0.61 25.47 13.29
C LYS A 116 -0.30 24.21 12.48
N ASN A 117 -0.23 24.39 11.17
CA ASN A 117 0.25 23.37 10.24
C ASN A 117 1.73 23.06 10.46
N PHE A 118 2.14 21.84 10.12
CA PHE A 118 3.54 21.48 10.06
C PHE A 118 4.19 21.99 8.77
N LYS A 119 5.33 22.65 8.89
CA LYS A 119 6.15 23.10 7.75
C LYS A 119 7.40 22.25 7.65
N TYR A 120 7.68 21.73 6.45
CA TYR A 120 8.89 20.95 6.19
C TYR A 120 9.90 21.74 5.33
N SER A 121 10.41 22.84 5.89
CA SER A 121 11.23 23.86 5.20
C SER A 121 12.53 23.37 4.55
N ARG A 122 12.94 22.11 4.74
CA ARG A 122 14.14 21.53 4.14
C ARG A 122 13.94 20.84 2.78
N LEU A 123 12.72 20.39 2.46
CA LEU A 123 12.46 19.58 1.26
C LEU A 123 11.30 20.10 0.40
N SER A 124 10.35 20.84 0.99
CA SER A 124 9.20 21.38 0.28
C SER A 124 8.55 22.51 1.09
N ASP A 125 8.02 23.53 0.42
CA ASP A 125 7.20 24.59 1.05
C ASP A 125 5.78 24.10 1.42
N ALA A 126 5.50 22.80 1.23
CA ALA A 126 4.24 22.19 1.59
C ALA A 126 3.96 22.26 3.11
N GLU A 127 2.78 22.74 3.44
CA GLU A 127 2.20 22.69 4.78
C GLU A 127 1.37 21.42 4.95
N PHE A 128 1.55 20.73 6.07
CA PHE A 128 0.82 19.51 6.40
C PHE A 128 -0.13 19.76 7.57
N GLU A 129 -1.40 19.43 7.35
CA GLU A 129 -2.39 19.37 8.42
C GLU A 129 -2.22 18.09 9.25
N TRP A 130 -2.68 18.11 10.50
CA TRP A 130 -2.69 16.92 11.37
C TRP A 130 -3.46 15.75 10.75
N ALA A 131 -4.53 16.06 10.03
CA ALA A 131 -5.29 15.06 9.29
C ALA A 131 -4.49 14.41 8.16
N THR A 132 -3.62 15.17 7.48
CA THR A 132 -2.74 14.64 6.42
C THR A 132 -1.74 13.64 7.01
N ILE A 133 -1.19 13.93 8.19
CA ILE A 133 -0.27 13.02 8.90
C ILE A 133 -1.01 11.74 9.34
N ALA A 134 -2.23 11.86 9.85
CA ALA A 134 -3.04 10.68 10.20
C ALA A 134 -3.33 9.80 8.98
N LEU A 135 -3.68 10.40 7.84
CA LEU A 135 -3.89 9.68 6.58
C LEU A 135 -2.61 8.97 6.11
N MET A 136 -1.44 9.58 6.27
CA MET A 136 -0.15 8.92 5.99
C MET A 136 0.06 7.70 6.89
N GLY A 137 -0.24 7.82 8.19
CA GLY A 137 -0.18 6.71 9.13
C GLY A 137 -1.08 5.54 8.70
N PHE A 138 -2.33 5.83 8.35
CA PHE A 138 -3.26 4.83 7.84
C PHE A 138 -2.78 4.18 6.55
N PHE A 139 -2.24 4.97 5.62
CA PHE A 139 -1.66 4.43 4.39
C PHE A 139 -0.55 3.41 4.69
N PHE A 140 0.37 3.72 5.61
CA PHE A 140 1.44 2.79 5.98
C PHE A 140 0.92 1.51 6.64
N ILE A 141 -0.16 1.59 7.41
CA ILE A 141 -0.81 0.42 8.01
C ILE A 141 -1.41 -0.48 6.92
N GLU A 142 -2.13 0.09 5.95
CA GLU A 142 -2.70 -0.69 4.84
C GLU A 142 -1.62 -1.34 3.98
N MET A 143 -0.55 -0.60 3.72
CA MET A 143 0.64 -1.10 3.04
C MET A 143 1.24 -2.30 3.77
N PHE A 144 1.38 -2.22 5.08
CA PHE A 144 1.88 -3.32 5.89
C PHE A 144 0.94 -4.54 5.81
N SER A 145 -0.37 -4.34 5.96
CA SER A 145 -1.39 -5.39 5.83
C SER A 145 -1.29 -6.11 4.48
N ILE A 146 -1.22 -5.37 3.38
CA ILE A 146 -1.09 -5.93 2.04
C ILE A 146 0.19 -6.76 1.89
N PHE A 147 1.34 -6.17 2.21
CA PHE A 147 2.63 -6.76 1.88
C PHE A 147 3.11 -7.83 2.85
N HIS A 148 2.75 -7.70 4.12
CA HIS A 148 3.24 -8.57 5.18
C HIS A 148 2.21 -9.61 5.61
N GLU A 149 0.90 -9.35 5.46
CA GLU A 149 -0.14 -10.29 5.89
C GLU A 149 -0.83 -10.96 4.69
N ASN A 150 -1.42 -10.19 3.79
CA ASN A 150 -2.31 -10.73 2.75
C ASN A 150 -1.54 -11.41 1.61
N LEU A 151 -0.54 -10.74 1.02
CA LEU A 151 0.24 -11.31 -0.08
C LEU A 151 1.00 -12.59 0.32
N PRO A 152 1.64 -12.70 1.49
CA PRO A 152 2.29 -13.95 1.92
C PRO A 152 1.31 -15.12 2.07
N ARG A 153 0.07 -14.90 2.53
CA ARG A 153 -0.97 -15.94 2.61
C ARG A 153 -1.38 -16.47 1.23
N CYS A 154 -1.38 -15.58 0.22
CA CYS A 154 -1.53 -15.94 -1.19
C CYS A 154 -0.31 -16.69 -1.78
N GLY A 155 0.76 -16.91 -0.99
CA GLY A 155 2.01 -17.52 -1.46
C GLY A 155 3.00 -16.53 -2.10
N PHE A 156 2.68 -15.24 -2.11
CA PHE A 156 3.55 -14.18 -2.64
C PHE A 156 4.39 -13.55 -1.54
N ASN A 157 5.56 -14.13 -1.31
CA ASN A 157 6.47 -13.66 -0.27
C ASN A 157 7.45 -12.63 -0.86
N LEU A 158 7.09 -11.35 -0.83
CA LEU A 158 7.90 -10.26 -1.41
C LEU A 158 9.32 -10.20 -0.87
N TRP A 159 9.52 -10.53 0.41
CA TRP A 159 10.86 -10.60 0.99
C TRP A 159 11.75 -11.65 0.31
N GLN A 160 11.18 -12.81 -0.04
CA GLN A 160 11.93 -13.84 -0.75
C GLN A 160 12.23 -13.43 -2.19
N ILE A 161 11.28 -12.75 -2.86
CA ILE A 161 11.49 -12.22 -4.22
C ILE A 161 12.59 -11.15 -4.21
N LEU A 162 12.55 -10.22 -3.26
CA LEU A 162 13.59 -9.19 -3.09
C LEU A 162 14.95 -9.83 -2.80
N LYS A 163 15.03 -10.80 -1.89
CA LYS A 163 16.28 -11.54 -1.62
C LYS A 163 16.82 -12.22 -2.88
N LYS A 164 15.96 -12.83 -3.70
CA LYS A 164 16.38 -13.43 -4.98
C LYS A 164 16.92 -12.38 -5.95
N ILE A 165 16.23 -11.24 -6.11
CA ILE A 165 16.69 -10.15 -6.99
C ILE A 165 18.03 -9.58 -6.51
N PHE A 166 18.21 -9.36 -5.20
CA PHE A 166 19.48 -8.91 -4.63
C PHE A 166 20.60 -9.93 -4.75
N GLY A 167 20.29 -11.22 -4.66
CA GLY A 167 21.23 -12.31 -4.93
C GLY A 167 21.75 -12.25 -6.36
N VAL A 168 20.83 -12.27 -7.34
CA VAL A 168 21.15 -12.15 -8.76
C VAL A 168 21.95 -10.87 -9.07
N TYR A 169 21.58 -9.73 -8.47
CA TYR A 169 22.34 -8.49 -8.62
C TYR A 169 23.77 -8.59 -8.06
N LYS A 170 23.96 -9.26 -6.92
CA LYS A 170 25.29 -9.48 -6.35
C LYS A 170 26.14 -10.41 -7.22
N ASP A 171 25.53 -11.43 -7.80
CA ASP A 171 26.21 -12.40 -8.66
C ASP A 171 26.66 -11.72 -9.97
N VAL A 172 25.77 -10.96 -10.63
CA VAL A 172 26.11 -10.16 -11.83
C VAL A 172 27.20 -9.12 -11.53
N LYS A 173 27.17 -8.49 -10.34
CA LYS A 173 28.21 -7.53 -9.92
C LYS A 173 29.57 -8.20 -9.63
N LYS A 174 29.58 -9.47 -9.24
CA LYS A 174 30.81 -10.25 -9.04
C LYS A 174 31.41 -10.67 -10.37
N GLU A 175 30.60 -11.16 -11.30
CA GLU A 175 31.05 -11.51 -12.66
C GLU A 175 31.67 -10.29 -13.36
N LEU A 176 31.04 -9.11 -13.29
CA LEU A 176 31.58 -7.85 -13.84
C LEU A 176 32.84 -7.31 -13.13
N LYS A 177 33.28 -7.92 -12.03
CA LYS A 177 34.49 -7.53 -11.30
C LYS A 177 35.65 -8.52 -11.50
N GLU A 178 35.36 -9.71 -12.02
CA GLU A 178 36.36 -10.74 -12.33
C GLU A 178 36.84 -10.67 -13.79
N ASP A 179 36.18 -9.87 -14.63
CA ASP A 179 36.69 -9.33 -15.91
C ASP A 179 37.33 -7.93 -15.72
#